data_AF-A0A847G401-F1
#
_entry.id   AF-A0A847G401-F1
#
_cell.length_a   1.000
_cell.length_b   1.000
_cell.length_c   1.000
_cell.angle_alpha   90.00
_cell.angle_beta   90.00
_cell.angle_gamma   90.00
#
_symmetry.space_group_name_H-M   'P 1'
#
loop_
_entity.id
_entity.type
_entity.pdbx_description
1 polymer ?
#
loop_
_entity_poly.entity_id
_entity_poly.type
_entity_poly.pdbx_seq_one_letter_code
_entity_poly.pdbx_strand_id
1 'polypeptide(L)'
;MGQNSLTLQENYWSEFKFTDQDLEFLYNYLLEIELPQTAEELSKALIANRVSQAIDTLVNQKPANGKQYLPKETYKVNDLLVFHALAGKQGTVTDIRKSNNPNLPDFDVLTVKFNEENIRLFAANLDDHELNQPPKVDVNDPNFNPEIIFEKFGEIITEEVSTNLESVEDLVRIAGRWFPRALLVDVNIGHLNLVEAVLDMANGGPLPTRALMEQIELPTDVNSKLSEFSLNLALEEDERFDEVGPAGETLWFLHRQEPDGVRQPPITLRYAGSSVETGPVDQEISAQLLSSVIDELEPDSGKIDSKEEVTINLIYPHWRAGTLPMTRAFRKLFPSAYEAPRVQFKFIDKDSKEEICGWVVRTNKYVFGLRDWYQSLQLIPGNYVTISKGDKPGEVWISAGKKKASREWVRTALIGADGGIVFAMLKQLVSGSFDERMAVVVPDTDALDKIWETGNYTKQAL
;
A
#
# COMPACT_ATOMS: atom_id res chain seq x y z
N MET A 1 -28.81 -25.78 30.69
CA MET A 1 -27.55 -25.35 31.31
C MET A 1 -26.88 -24.40 30.34
N GLY A 2 -27.17 -23.10 30.44
CA GLY A 2 -26.44 -22.09 29.69
C GLY A 2 -25.18 -21.75 30.50
N GLN A 3 -24.01 -21.91 29.92
CA GLN A 3 -22.79 -21.42 30.54
C GLN A 3 -22.91 -19.91 30.68
N ASN A 4 -22.65 -19.37 31.87
CA ASN A 4 -22.53 -17.93 32.12
C ASN A 4 -21.22 -17.44 31.50
N SER A 5 -21.16 -17.35 30.18
CA SER A 5 -20.06 -16.69 29.48
C SER A 5 -20.39 -15.21 29.32
N LEU A 6 -19.43 -14.36 29.70
CA LEU A 6 -19.45 -12.94 29.39
C LEU A 6 -19.12 -12.80 27.90
N THR A 7 -20.01 -12.18 27.12
CA THR A 7 -19.84 -11.97 25.67
C THR A 7 -19.88 -10.48 25.35
N LEU A 8 -19.23 -10.10 24.24
CA LEU A 8 -19.32 -8.73 23.70
C LEU A 8 -20.64 -8.52 22.94
N GLN A 9 -20.97 -7.26 22.68
CA GLN A 9 -22.07 -6.92 21.77
C GLN A 9 -21.72 -7.40 20.35
N GLU A 10 -22.70 -7.94 19.63
CA GLU A 10 -22.50 -8.56 18.31
C GLU A 10 -21.88 -7.60 17.27
N ASN A 11 -22.11 -6.29 17.41
CA ASN A 11 -21.63 -5.27 16.48
C ASN A 11 -20.35 -4.55 16.94
N TYR A 12 -19.72 -4.97 18.04
CA TYR A 12 -18.59 -4.26 18.65
C TYR A 12 -17.42 -4.02 17.67
N TRP A 13 -17.06 -5.05 16.90
CA TRP A 13 -15.96 -4.97 15.92
C TRP A 13 -16.39 -4.46 14.56
N SER A 14 -17.65 -4.69 14.15
CA SER A 14 -18.16 -4.21 12.85
C SER A 14 -18.41 -2.71 12.83
N GLU A 15 -18.71 -2.11 13.98
CA GLU A 15 -18.86 -0.66 14.15
C GLU A 15 -17.64 -0.07 14.89
N PHE A 16 -16.45 -0.63 14.65
CA PHE A 16 -15.22 -0.15 15.26
C PHE A 16 -15.05 1.36 15.01
N LYS A 17 -14.76 2.07 16.10
CA LYS A 17 -14.39 3.49 16.07
C LYS A 17 -13.10 3.67 16.82
N PHE A 18 -12.17 4.36 16.18
CA PHE A 18 -10.93 4.79 16.78
C PHE A 18 -11.22 5.90 17.81
N THR A 19 -10.53 5.87 18.95
CA THR A 19 -10.72 6.79 20.07
C THR A 19 -9.39 7.31 20.58
N ASP A 20 -9.42 8.41 21.34
CA ASP A 20 -8.22 9.03 21.93
C ASP A 20 -7.45 8.06 22.85
N GLN A 21 -8.13 7.13 23.50
CA GLN A 21 -7.49 6.09 24.33
C GLN A 21 -6.69 5.09 23.49
N ASP A 22 -7.16 4.79 22.28
CA ASP A 22 -6.43 3.93 21.36
C ASP A 22 -5.18 4.64 20.85
N LEU A 23 -5.29 5.95 20.58
CA LEU A 23 -4.15 6.76 20.18
C LEU A 23 -3.08 6.81 21.27
N GLU A 24 -3.49 7.10 22.51
CA GLU A 24 -2.58 7.14 23.65
C GLU A 24 -1.90 5.79 23.87
N PHE A 25 -2.65 4.68 23.74
CA PHE A 25 -2.07 3.34 23.80
C PHE A 25 -1.04 3.12 22.69
N LEU A 26 -1.37 3.40 21.42
CA LEU A 26 -0.47 3.18 20.30
C LEU A 26 0.80 4.04 20.38
N TYR A 27 0.66 5.28 20.84
CA TYR A 27 1.79 6.17 21.05
C TYR A 27 2.74 5.64 22.14
N ASN A 28 2.19 5.26 23.29
CA ASN A 28 2.97 4.66 24.37
C ASN A 28 3.60 3.32 23.94
N TYR A 29 2.86 2.50 23.20
CA TYR A 29 3.36 1.24 22.66
C TYR A 29 4.59 1.47 21.75
N LEU A 30 4.52 2.46 20.85
CA LEU A 30 5.64 2.84 20.00
C LEU A 30 6.85 3.37 20.79
N LEU A 31 6.61 4.13 21.86
CA LEU A 31 7.67 4.60 22.75
C LEU A 31 8.34 3.44 23.51
N GLU A 32 7.58 2.44 23.94
CA GLU A 32 8.10 1.30 24.69
C GLU A 32 8.92 0.34 23.82
N ILE A 33 8.49 0.08 22.59
CA ILE A 33 9.19 -0.84 21.69
C ILE A 33 10.40 -0.20 21.00
N GLU A 34 10.45 1.14 20.92
CA GLU A 34 11.50 1.93 20.28
C GLU A 34 11.83 1.48 18.84
N LEU A 35 10.84 0.93 18.13
CA LEU A 35 10.97 0.41 16.77
C LEU A 35 9.82 0.93 15.88
N PRO A 36 10.10 1.38 14.64
CA PRO A 36 9.05 1.72 13.68
C PRO A 36 8.16 0.52 13.35
N GLN A 37 6.84 0.72 13.30
CA GLN A 37 5.84 -0.33 13.05
C GLN A 37 4.96 0.01 11.85
N THR A 38 4.53 -0.99 11.12
CA THR A 38 3.49 -0.85 10.10
C THR A 38 2.12 -0.61 10.72
N ALA A 39 1.20 -0.02 9.96
CA ALA A 39 -0.20 0.12 10.41
C ALA A 39 -0.82 -1.24 10.78
N GLU A 40 -0.48 -2.31 10.04
CA GLU A 40 -0.95 -3.67 10.31
C GLU A 40 -0.50 -4.19 11.68
N GLU A 41 0.79 -4.02 12.01
CA GLU A 41 1.36 -4.41 13.31
C GLU A 41 0.71 -3.63 14.46
N LEU A 42 0.49 -2.32 14.27
CA LEU A 42 -0.20 -1.46 15.24
C LEU A 42 -1.66 -1.88 15.43
N SER A 43 -2.38 -2.23 14.36
CA SER A 43 -3.74 -2.74 14.45
C SER A 43 -3.82 -4.04 15.24
N LYS A 44 -2.87 -4.96 15.05
CA LYS A 44 -2.80 -6.21 15.85
C LYS A 44 -2.58 -5.91 17.33
N ALA A 45 -1.65 -5.00 17.65
CA ALA A 45 -1.40 -4.57 19.03
C ALA A 45 -2.65 -3.92 19.65
N LEU A 46 -3.34 -3.07 18.89
CA LEU A 46 -4.55 -2.38 19.33
C LEU A 46 -5.70 -3.37 19.63
N ILE A 47 -5.94 -4.33 18.74
CA ILE A 47 -6.96 -5.37 18.93
C ILE A 47 -6.66 -6.16 20.20
N ALA A 48 -5.40 -6.59 20.40
CA ALA A 48 -5.00 -7.33 21.58
C ALA A 48 -5.24 -6.53 22.88
N ASN A 49 -4.93 -5.23 22.88
CA ASN A 49 -5.19 -4.34 24.00
C ASN A 49 -6.68 -4.16 24.27
N ARG A 50 -7.49 -3.87 23.23
CA ARG A 50 -8.96 -3.73 23.32
C ARG A 50 -9.62 -5.00 23.87
N VAL A 51 -9.20 -6.18 23.40
CA VAL A 51 -9.67 -7.48 23.92
C VAL A 51 -9.34 -7.61 25.41
N SER A 52 -8.11 -7.29 25.80
CA SER A 52 -7.68 -7.37 27.21
C SER A 52 -8.49 -6.42 28.09
N GLN A 53 -8.66 -5.15 27.68
CA GLN A 53 -9.48 -4.16 28.38
C GLN A 53 -10.95 -4.58 28.47
N ALA A 54 -11.49 -5.18 27.40
CA ALA A 54 -12.86 -5.67 27.37
C ALA A 54 -13.06 -6.83 28.36
N ILE A 55 -12.13 -7.79 28.40
CA ILE A 55 -12.11 -8.89 29.38
C ILE A 55 -12.05 -8.33 30.80
N ASP A 56 -11.12 -7.41 31.07
CA ASP A 56 -10.96 -6.80 32.39
C ASP A 56 -12.22 -6.04 32.80
N THR A 57 -12.86 -5.33 31.87
CA THR A 57 -14.11 -4.61 32.14
C THR A 57 -15.23 -5.58 32.48
N LEU A 58 -15.38 -6.67 31.73
CA LEU A 58 -16.42 -7.67 31.96
C LEU A 58 -16.20 -8.45 33.27
N VAL A 59 -14.95 -8.74 33.63
CA VAL A 59 -14.59 -9.42 34.89
C VAL A 59 -14.74 -8.49 36.10
N ASN A 60 -14.35 -7.22 35.97
CA ASN A 60 -14.31 -6.26 37.08
C ASN A 60 -15.55 -5.38 37.18
N GLN A 61 -16.59 -5.63 36.38
CA GLN A 61 -17.88 -4.94 36.45
C GLN A 61 -18.52 -5.12 37.84
N LYS A 62 -18.28 -4.17 38.73
CA LYS A 62 -19.05 -4.01 39.97
C LYS A 62 -20.37 -3.34 39.62
N PRO A 63 -21.52 -3.87 40.07
CA PRO A 63 -22.80 -3.21 39.83
C PRO A 63 -22.79 -1.79 40.44
N ALA A 64 -23.05 -0.77 39.62
CA ALA A 64 -23.09 0.62 40.05
C ALA A 64 -24.27 0.92 41.02
N ASN A 65 -25.32 0.10 41.00
CA ASN A 65 -26.50 0.22 41.87
C ASN A 65 -27.00 -1.18 42.29
N GLY A 66 -26.63 -1.62 43.49
CA GLY A 66 -27.11 -2.86 44.10
C GLY A 66 -26.00 -3.83 44.52
N LYS A 67 -26.35 -4.81 45.35
CA LYS A 67 -25.43 -5.88 45.76
C LYS A 67 -25.41 -6.96 44.68
N GLN A 68 -24.24 -7.49 44.35
CA GLN A 68 -24.14 -8.65 43.46
C GLN A 68 -24.76 -9.87 44.13
N TYR A 69 -25.66 -10.58 43.44
CA TYR A 69 -26.21 -11.82 43.96
C TYR A 69 -25.20 -12.98 43.82
N LEU A 70 -24.75 -13.49 44.96
CA LEU A 70 -24.04 -14.75 45.16
C LEU A 70 -24.83 -15.67 46.12
N PRO A 71 -25.12 -16.93 45.76
CA PRO A 71 -25.85 -17.86 46.62
C PRO A 71 -25.26 -18.10 48.02
N LYS A 72 -23.94 -18.00 48.19
CA LYS A 72 -23.28 -18.12 49.51
C LYS A 72 -23.60 -16.97 50.47
N GLU A 73 -24.02 -15.83 49.96
CA GLU A 73 -24.26 -14.65 50.78
C GLU A 73 -25.66 -14.67 51.43
N THR A 74 -25.82 -13.83 52.44
CA THR A 74 -27.08 -13.60 53.15
C THR A 74 -27.64 -12.22 52.81
N TYR A 75 -28.94 -12.13 52.58
CA TYR A 75 -29.62 -10.89 52.16
C TYR A 75 -30.73 -10.50 53.12
N LYS A 76 -31.22 -9.27 52.98
CA LYS A 76 -32.36 -8.72 53.74
C LYS A 76 -33.52 -8.39 52.81
N VAL A 77 -34.73 -8.43 53.35
CA VAL A 77 -35.91 -7.88 52.66
C VAL A 77 -35.64 -6.41 52.33
N ASN A 78 -35.99 -6.00 51.11
CA ASN A 78 -35.68 -4.73 50.45
C ASN A 78 -34.24 -4.55 49.93
N ASP A 79 -33.35 -5.56 50.00
CA ASP A 79 -32.07 -5.48 49.28
C ASP A 79 -32.32 -5.46 47.75
N LEU A 80 -31.65 -4.54 47.05
CA LEU A 80 -31.58 -4.50 45.59
C LEU A 80 -30.41 -5.37 45.13
N LEU A 81 -30.72 -6.44 44.40
CA LEU A 81 -29.75 -7.44 43.94
C LEU A 81 -29.56 -7.39 42.44
N VAL A 82 -28.32 -7.54 42.00
CA VAL A 82 -27.93 -7.63 40.58
C VAL A 82 -27.52 -9.06 40.24
N PHE A 83 -28.18 -9.65 39.25
CA PHE A 83 -28.01 -11.06 38.87
C PHE A 83 -27.18 -11.20 37.59
N HIS A 84 -25.90 -11.57 37.74
CA HIS A 84 -24.99 -11.81 36.59
C HIS A 84 -25.51 -12.89 35.64
N ALA A 85 -26.00 -14.01 36.18
CA ALA A 85 -26.57 -15.11 35.40
C ALA A 85 -27.84 -14.74 34.60
N LEU A 86 -28.41 -13.56 34.86
CA LEU A 86 -29.59 -13.04 34.19
C LEU A 86 -29.25 -11.75 33.42
N ALA A 87 -28.04 -11.66 32.89
CA ALA A 87 -27.54 -10.51 32.11
C ALA A 87 -27.66 -9.17 32.88
N GLY A 88 -27.29 -9.18 34.16
CA GLY A 88 -27.28 -7.96 34.99
C GLY A 88 -28.65 -7.44 35.42
N LYS A 89 -29.72 -8.25 35.30
CA LYS A 89 -31.06 -7.85 35.77
C LYS A 89 -31.05 -7.50 37.25
N GLN A 90 -31.78 -6.44 37.60
CA GLN A 90 -31.94 -5.96 38.96
C GLN A 90 -33.27 -6.43 39.55
N GLY A 91 -33.26 -6.90 40.79
CA GLY A 91 -34.48 -7.30 41.48
C GLY A 91 -34.41 -7.02 42.97
N THR A 92 -35.56 -6.75 43.58
CA THR A 92 -35.66 -6.44 45.02
C THR A 92 -36.16 -7.66 45.78
N VAL A 93 -35.51 -7.98 46.90
CA VAL A 93 -35.94 -9.08 47.79
C VAL A 93 -37.23 -8.67 48.51
N THR A 94 -38.32 -9.41 48.30
CA THR A 94 -39.63 -9.15 48.93
C THR A 94 -39.93 -10.06 50.11
N ASP A 95 -39.35 -11.27 50.15
CA ASP A 95 -39.56 -12.24 51.22
C ASP A 95 -38.37 -13.19 51.35
N ILE A 96 -38.15 -13.74 52.55
CA ILE A 96 -37.08 -14.71 52.84
C ILE A 96 -37.63 -15.80 53.77
N ARG A 97 -37.50 -17.06 53.36
CA ARG A 97 -37.92 -18.22 54.15
C ARG A 97 -36.85 -19.30 54.21
N LYS A 98 -36.84 -20.09 55.28
CA LYS A 98 -35.95 -21.26 55.39
C LYS A 98 -36.37 -22.35 54.39
N SER A 99 -35.39 -23.00 53.77
CA SER A 99 -35.65 -24.18 52.94
C SER A 99 -36.20 -25.32 53.80
N ASN A 100 -37.01 -26.18 53.18
CA ASN A 100 -37.50 -27.41 53.81
C ASN A 100 -37.18 -28.58 52.86
N ASN A 101 -35.89 -28.89 52.70
CA ASN A 101 -35.44 -29.98 51.83
C ASN A 101 -34.62 -30.98 52.66
N PRO A 102 -35.14 -32.21 52.90
CA PRO A 102 -34.45 -33.24 53.68
C PRO A 102 -33.12 -33.73 53.08
N ASN A 103 -32.89 -33.47 51.79
CA ASN A 103 -31.75 -34.01 51.03
C ASN A 103 -30.63 -32.99 50.78
N LEU A 104 -30.78 -31.74 51.22
CA LEU A 104 -29.78 -30.68 51.03
C LEU A 104 -29.45 -30.02 52.37
N PRO A 105 -28.25 -29.42 52.52
CA PRO A 105 -27.92 -28.57 53.66
C PRO A 105 -28.91 -27.41 53.80
N ASP A 106 -29.06 -26.86 55.01
CA ASP A 106 -29.96 -25.74 55.27
C ASP A 106 -29.56 -24.49 54.45
N PHE A 107 -30.45 -24.05 53.55
CA PHE A 107 -30.33 -22.79 52.81
C PHE A 107 -31.58 -21.92 52.97
N ASP A 108 -31.48 -20.65 52.59
CA ASP A 108 -32.58 -19.68 52.56
C ASP A 108 -33.15 -19.54 51.15
N VAL A 109 -34.46 -19.35 51.03
CA VAL A 109 -35.15 -19.09 49.77
C VAL A 109 -35.59 -17.64 49.75
N LEU A 110 -34.98 -16.84 48.87
CA LEU A 110 -35.35 -15.47 48.58
C LEU A 110 -36.48 -15.43 47.57
N THR A 111 -37.48 -14.59 47.80
CA THR A 111 -38.44 -14.17 46.78
C THR A 111 -38.00 -12.82 46.24
N VAL A 112 -37.72 -12.74 44.94
CA VAL A 112 -37.16 -11.55 44.29
C VAL A 112 -38.10 -11.06 43.19
N LYS A 113 -38.46 -9.78 43.24
CA LYS A 113 -39.31 -9.11 42.27
C LYS A 113 -38.46 -8.28 41.31
N PHE A 114 -38.53 -8.58 40.00
CA PHE A 114 -37.83 -7.83 38.95
C PHE A 114 -38.69 -6.70 38.36
N ASN A 115 -40.00 -6.94 38.23
CA ASN A 115 -41.01 -6.02 37.71
C ASN A 115 -42.41 -6.46 38.21
N GLU A 116 -43.48 -5.67 37.96
CA GLU A 116 -44.79 -5.88 38.60
C GLU A 116 -45.37 -7.30 38.47
N GLU A 117 -45.04 -8.01 37.38
CA GLU A 117 -45.55 -9.36 37.09
C GLU A 117 -44.49 -10.48 37.16
N ASN A 118 -43.22 -10.18 37.46
CA ASN A 118 -42.13 -11.17 37.42
C ASN A 118 -41.48 -11.35 38.80
N ILE A 119 -41.94 -12.39 39.49
CA ILE A 119 -41.42 -12.83 40.79
C ILE A 119 -40.72 -14.17 40.59
N ARG A 120 -39.49 -14.30 41.08
CA ARG A 120 -38.71 -15.55 41.02
C ARG A 120 -38.10 -15.88 42.37
N LEU A 121 -37.81 -17.17 42.57
CA LEU A 121 -37.19 -17.68 43.78
C LEU A 121 -35.70 -17.92 43.56
N PHE A 122 -34.90 -17.58 44.56
CA PHE A 122 -33.44 -17.70 44.54
C PHE A 122 -32.94 -18.31 45.87
N ALA A 123 -31.76 -18.93 45.86
CA ALA A 123 -31.16 -19.53 47.03
C ALA A 123 -30.15 -18.56 47.68
N ALA A 124 -30.14 -18.48 49.01
CA ALA A 124 -29.16 -17.75 49.80
C ALA A 124 -28.60 -18.64 50.90
N ASN A 125 -27.46 -18.27 51.48
CA ASN A 125 -26.76 -19.11 52.46
C ASN A 125 -26.45 -20.53 51.95
N LEU A 126 -26.08 -20.66 50.66
CA LEU A 126 -25.70 -21.92 50.01
C LEU A 126 -24.24 -21.85 49.58
N ASP A 127 -23.36 -22.43 50.39
CA ASP A 127 -21.90 -22.36 50.20
C ASP A 127 -21.42 -23.05 48.91
N ASP A 128 -21.96 -24.24 48.63
CA ASP A 128 -21.59 -25.05 47.47
C ASP A 128 -22.56 -24.80 46.29
N HIS A 129 -22.20 -23.85 45.44
CA HIS A 129 -22.98 -23.51 44.25
C HIS A 129 -22.09 -22.94 43.13
N GLU A 130 -22.32 -23.33 41.87
CA GLU A 130 -21.52 -22.90 40.71
C GLU A 130 -21.45 -21.36 40.55
N LEU A 131 -22.56 -20.67 40.83
CA LEU A 131 -22.65 -19.20 40.81
C LEU A 131 -21.86 -18.48 41.93
N ASN A 132 -21.25 -19.20 42.88
CA ASN A 132 -20.36 -18.60 43.88
C ASN A 132 -18.94 -18.34 43.32
N GLN A 133 -18.62 -18.88 42.15
CA GLN A 133 -17.38 -18.63 41.43
C GLN A 133 -17.52 -17.38 40.54
N PRO A 134 -16.44 -16.60 40.33
CA PRO A 134 -16.49 -15.46 39.43
C PRO A 134 -16.89 -15.91 38.02
N PRO A 135 -17.67 -15.10 37.28
CA PRO A 135 -18.00 -15.40 35.89
C PRO A 135 -16.72 -15.56 35.08
N LYS A 136 -16.65 -16.63 34.28
CA LYS A 136 -15.51 -16.90 33.42
C LYS A 136 -15.83 -16.34 32.03
N VAL A 137 -14.90 -15.56 31.47
CA VAL A 137 -14.96 -15.23 30.04
C VAL A 137 -14.80 -16.54 29.27
N ASP A 138 -15.62 -16.74 28.24
CA ASP A 138 -15.39 -17.86 27.34
C ASP A 138 -14.15 -17.57 26.50
N VAL A 139 -13.04 -18.19 26.87
CA VAL A 139 -11.76 -18.04 26.18
C VAL A 139 -11.83 -18.55 24.73
N ASN A 140 -12.85 -19.35 24.38
CA ASN A 140 -13.07 -19.85 23.03
C ASN A 140 -14.01 -18.98 22.20
N ASP A 141 -14.58 -17.89 22.75
CA ASP A 141 -15.41 -16.99 21.97
C ASP A 141 -14.53 -16.25 20.93
N PRO A 142 -14.84 -16.39 19.62
CA PRO A 142 -14.07 -15.73 18.56
C PRO A 142 -13.94 -14.21 18.71
N ASN A 143 -14.86 -13.55 19.42
CA ASN A 143 -14.83 -12.11 19.65
C ASN A 143 -13.78 -11.66 20.70
N PHE A 144 -13.14 -12.62 21.39
CA PHE A 144 -12.00 -12.38 22.26
C PHE A 144 -10.70 -12.97 21.72
N ASN A 145 -10.67 -13.48 20.48
CA ASN A 145 -9.44 -13.98 19.85
C ASN A 145 -8.87 -12.93 18.88
N PRO A 146 -7.75 -12.27 19.22
CA PRO A 146 -7.16 -11.22 18.39
C PRO A 146 -6.85 -11.66 16.95
N GLU A 147 -6.43 -12.91 16.74
CA GLU A 147 -6.10 -13.41 15.40
C GLU A 147 -7.37 -13.50 14.53
N ILE A 148 -8.45 -14.08 15.08
CA ILE A 148 -9.72 -14.24 14.35
C ILE A 148 -10.36 -12.86 14.06
N ILE A 149 -10.24 -11.92 14.99
CA ILE A 149 -10.73 -10.55 14.81
C ILE A 149 -9.94 -9.86 13.70
N PHE A 150 -8.62 -9.98 13.72
CA PHE A 150 -7.76 -9.38 12.69
C PHE A 150 -8.01 -9.99 11.30
N GLU A 151 -8.22 -11.30 11.18
CA GLU A 151 -8.57 -11.92 9.89
C GLU A 151 -9.89 -11.39 9.30
N LYS A 152 -10.88 -11.07 10.15
CA LYS A 152 -12.20 -10.62 9.70
C LYS A 152 -12.33 -9.11 9.52
N PHE A 153 -11.71 -8.33 10.39
CA PHE A 153 -11.89 -6.88 10.49
C PHE A 153 -10.59 -6.09 10.35
N GLY A 154 -9.45 -6.76 10.16
CA GLY A 154 -8.12 -6.15 10.15
C GLY A 154 -7.96 -5.08 9.08
N GLU A 155 -8.53 -5.26 7.88
CA GLU A 155 -8.45 -4.26 6.80
C GLU A 155 -9.10 -2.93 7.21
N ILE A 156 -10.35 -2.98 7.70
CA ILE A 156 -11.11 -1.80 8.15
C ILE A 156 -10.41 -1.12 9.33
N ILE A 157 -9.94 -1.91 10.30
CA ILE A 157 -9.24 -1.38 11.49
C ILE A 157 -7.90 -0.75 11.08
N THR A 158 -7.18 -1.34 10.12
CA THR A 158 -5.89 -0.80 9.65
C THR A 158 -6.06 0.52 8.91
N GLU A 159 -7.11 0.65 8.11
CA GLU A 159 -7.45 1.89 7.42
C GLU A 159 -7.81 3.02 8.42
N GLU A 160 -8.64 2.71 9.42
CA GLU A 160 -8.97 3.64 10.51
C GLU A 160 -7.74 4.04 11.32
N VAL A 161 -6.89 3.08 11.71
CA VAL A 161 -5.64 3.36 12.42
C VAL A 161 -4.74 4.27 11.59
N SER A 162 -4.49 3.93 10.32
CA SER A 162 -3.63 4.75 9.45
C SER A 162 -4.16 6.19 9.31
N THR A 163 -5.46 6.34 9.07
CA THR A 163 -6.09 7.66 8.88
C THR A 163 -5.97 8.52 10.14
N ASN A 164 -6.18 7.93 11.32
CA ASN A 164 -6.10 8.68 12.58
C ASN A 164 -4.64 9.03 12.93
N LEU A 165 -3.69 8.14 12.70
CA LEU A 165 -2.26 8.42 12.96
C LEU A 165 -1.70 9.52 12.05
N GLU A 166 -2.19 9.64 10.81
CA GLU A 166 -1.82 10.74 9.89
C GLU A 166 -2.16 12.14 10.44
N SER A 167 -3.15 12.24 11.32
CA SER A 167 -3.56 13.53 11.89
C SER A 167 -2.69 13.99 13.08
N VAL A 168 -1.72 13.18 13.51
CA VAL A 168 -0.92 13.41 14.73
C VAL A 168 0.47 13.94 14.38
N GLU A 169 0.74 15.21 14.71
CA GLU A 169 2.00 15.90 14.35
C GLU A 169 3.27 15.25 14.96
N ASP A 170 3.12 14.63 16.13
CA ASP A 170 4.20 13.98 16.87
C ASP A 170 4.55 12.58 16.36
N LEU A 171 3.78 12.06 15.39
CA LEU A 171 4.06 10.81 14.70
C LEU A 171 4.49 11.10 13.26
N VAL A 172 5.47 10.34 12.79
CA VAL A 172 5.96 10.39 11.41
C VAL A 172 5.74 9.04 10.73
N ARG A 173 5.45 9.08 9.42
CA ARG A 173 5.32 7.88 8.58
C ARG A 173 6.36 7.90 7.48
N ILE A 174 7.05 6.78 7.28
CA ILE A 174 8.03 6.58 6.20
C ILE A 174 7.92 5.15 5.69
N ALA A 175 7.80 4.95 4.38
CA ALA A 175 7.74 3.63 3.75
C ALA A 175 6.67 2.71 4.41
N GLY A 176 5.52 3.30 4.78
CA GLY A 176 4.41 2.61 5.45
C GLY A 176 4.63 2.25 6.92
N ARG A 177 5.67 2.79 7.59
CA ARG A 177 5.92 2.58 9.02
C ARG A 177 5.81 3.88 9.83
N TRP A 178 5.23 3.78 11.01
CA TRP A 178 4.97 4.84 11.97
C TRP A 178 6.01 4.85 13.10
N PHE A 179 6.42 6.05 13.51
CA PHE A 179 7.33 6.21 14.65
C PHE A 179 7.17 7.58 15.36
N PRO A 180 7.45 7.66 16.68
CA PRO A 180 7.41 8.93 17.42
C PRO A 180 8.58 9.86 17.06
N ARG A 181 8.26 11.12 16.73
CA ARG A 181 9.23 12.15 16.38
C ARG A 181 10.25 12.40 17.50
N ALA A 182 9.82 12.27 18.77
CA ALA A 182 10.66 12.50 19.95
C ALA A 182 11.83 11.52 20.08
N LEU A 183 11.77 10.36 19.42
CA LEU A 183 12.82 9.33 19.46
C LEU A 183 13.78 9.39 18.26
N LEU A 184 13.59 10.33 17.32
CA LEU A 184 14.44 10.42 16.15
C LEU A 184 15.85 10.92 16.48
N VAL A 185 16.84 10.40 15.76
CA VAL A 185 18.21 10.94 15.79
C VAL A 185 18.22 12.28 15.05
N ASP A 186 18.93 13.25 15.61
CA ASP A 186 19.12 14.55 14.97
C ASP A 186 19.99 14.43 13.71
N VAL A 187 19.37 14.56 12.54
CA VAL A 187 20.05 14.59 11.24
C VAL A 187 20.12 16.03 10.76
N ASN A 188 21.25 16.68 11.01
CA ASN A 188 21.49 18.04 10.53
C ASN A 188 21.93 18.10 9.05
N ILE A 189 21.97 19.31 8.51
CA ILE A 189 22.36 19.60 7.12
C ILE A 189 23.79 19.16 6.76
N GLY A 190 24.69 19.08 7.75
CA GLY A 190 26.04 18.56 7.56
C GLY A 190 26.03 17.09 7.16
N HIS A 191 25.19 16.27 7.80
CA HIS A 191 25.01 14.88 7.42
C HIS A 191 24.42 14.76 6.02
N LEU A 192 23.42 15.57 5.68
CA LEU A 192 22.81 15.57 4.34
C LEU A 192 23.83 15.94 3.25
N ASN A 193 24.72 16.90 3.51
CA ASN A 193 25.79 17.25 2.58
C ASN A 193 26.80 16.10 2.37
N LEU A 194 27.07 15.33 3.43
CA LEU A 194 27.91 14.13 3.30
C LEU A 194 27.22 13.04 2.49
N VAL A 195 25.93 12.80 2.71
CA VAL A 195 25.13 11.87 1.89
C VAL A 195 25.13 12.30 0.43
N GLU A 196 24.93 13.58 0.16
CA GLU A 196 25.00 14.13 -1.20
C GLU A 196 26.36 13.83 -1.83
N ALA A 197 27.48 14.06 -1.12
CA ALA A 197 28.80 13.75 -1.64
C ALA A 197 29.00 12.25 -1.92
N VAL A 198 28.49 11.37 -1.05
CA VAL A 198 28.55 9.91 -1.24
C VAL A 198 27.77 9.48 -2.48
N LEU A 199 26.55 10.00 -2.66
CA LEU A 199 25.75 9.70 -3.85
C LEU A 199 26.38 10.31 -5.12
N ASP A 200 26.96 11.50 -5.04
CA ASP A 200 27.64 12.16 -6.16
C ASP A 200 28.83 11.32 -6.65
N MET A 201 29.61 10.75 -5.72
CA MET A 201 30.67 9.78 -6.02
C MET A 201 30.16 8.47 -6.65
N ALA A 202 28.91 8.11 -6.40
CA ALA A 202 28.22 6.96 -6.97
C ALA A 202 27.43 7.29 -8.25
N ASN A 203 27.74 8.41 -8.93
CA ASN A 203 27.00 8.90 -10.11
C ASN A 203 25.49 9.05 -9.85
N GLY A 204 25.15 9.56 -8.68
CA GLY A 204 23.79 9.87 -8.28
C GLY A 204 23.12 8.76 -7.49
N GLY A 205 23.60 7.52 -7.55
CA GLY A 205 23.01 6.37 -6.86
C GLY A 205 22.59 5.24 -7.82
N PRO A 206 21.66 4.37 -7.43
CA PRO A 206 20.92 4.35 -6.17
C PRO A 206 21.74 3.69 -5.06
N LEU A 207 21.64 4.17 -3.81
CA LEU A 207 22.27 3.52 -2.66
C LEU A 207 21.26 3.26 -1.54
N PRO A 208 21.35 2.11 -0.84
CA PRO A 208 20.55 1.87 0.35
C PRO A 208 21.05 2.73 1.51
N THR A 209 20.13 3.10 2.41
CA THR A 209 20.39 3.94 3.58
C THR A 209 21.56 3.43 4.42
N ARG A 210 21.67 2.11 4.61
CA ARG A 210 22.78 1.50 5.34
C ARG A 210 24.15 1.79 4.74
N ALA A 211 24.26 1.77 3.41
CA ALA A 211 25.51 2.08 2.73
C ALA A 211 25.89 3.57 2.89
N LEU A 212 24.89 4.45 2.94
CA LEU A 212 25.09 5.87 3.23
C LEU A 212 25.55 6.07 4.68
N MET A 213 24.91 5.39 5.64
CA MET A 213 25.24 5.41 7.06
C MET A 213 26.67 4.97 7.36
N GLU A 214 27.23 4.02 6.61
CA GLU A 214 28.63 3.59 6.80
C GLU A 214 29.66 4.69 6.47
N GLN A 215 29.28 5.65 5.63
CA GLN A 215 30.15 6.74 5.18
C GLN A 215 29.93 8.04 5.95
N ILE A 216 28.84 8.13 6.73
CA ILE A 216 28.52 9.30 7.56
C ILE A 216 28.66 8.91 9.03
N GLU A 217 29.40 9.68 9.82
CA GLU A 217 29.57 9.42 11.25
C GLU A 217 28.32 9.87 12.04
N LEU A 218 27.20 9.14 11.87
CA LEU A 218 26.02 9.34 12.72
C LEU A 218 26.30 8.86 14.15
N PRO A 219 25.69 9.50 15.18
CA PRO A 219 25.82 9.06 16.57
C PRO A 219 25.43 7.58 16.71
N THR A 220 26.38 6.76 17.16
CA THR A 220 26.27 5.29 17.23
C THR A 220 25.70 4.79 18.56
N ASP A 221 25.38 5.70 19.49
CA ASP A 221 24.81 5.38 20.82
C ASP A 221 23.34 4.92 20.74
N VAL A 222 22.71 5.00 19.57
CA VAL A 222 21.29 4.70 19.35
C VAL A 222 21.14 3.44 18.48
N ASN A 223 20.04 2.70 18.69
CA ASN A 223 19.66 1.53 17.89
C ASN A 223 19.84 1.81 16.38
N SER A 224 20.67 1.02 15.69
CA SER A 224 20.98 1.19 14.25
C SER A 224 19.74 1.35 13.35
N LYS A 225 18.63 0.67 13.68
CA LYS A 225 17.36 0.78 12.93
C LYS A 225 16.72 2.15 13.07
N LEU A 226 16.91 2.80 14.21
CA LEU A 226 16.37 4.12 14.51
C LEU A 226 17.19 5.22 13.82
N SER A 227 18.52 5.06 13.77
CA SER A 227 19.37 5.92 12.94
C SER A 227 19.06 5.76 11.45
N GLU A 228 18.82 4.53 10.97
CA GLU A 228 18.38 4.26 9.59
C GLU A 228 17.05 4.94 9.28
N PHE A 229 16.06 4.80 10.17
CA PHE A 229 14.75 5.45 10.02
C PHE A 229 14.84 6.98 10.03
N SER A 230 15.65 7.55 10.94
CA SER A 230 15.83 9.00 11.06
C SER A 230 16.53 9.58 9.83
N LEU A 231 17.51 8.86 9.27
CA LEU A 231 18.16 9.28 8.03
C LEU A 231 17.20 9.22 6.84
N ASN A 232 16.38 8.18 6.72
CA ASN A 232 15.36 8.12 5.68
C ASN A 232 14.42 9.32 5.73
N LEU A 233 13.98 9.72 6.93
CA LEU A 233 13.09 10.88 7.08
C LEU A 233 13.75 12.15 6.55
N ALA A 234 14.98 12.39 6.99
CA ALA A 234 15.71 13.60 6.64
C ALA A 234 16.03 13.68 5.14
N LEU A 235 16.21 12.52 4.48
CA LEU A 235 16.38 12.46 3.03
C LEU A 235 15.05 12.64 2.29
N GLU A 236 13.94 12.11 2.80
CA GLU A 236 12.61 12.29 2.21
C GLU A 236 12.13 13.74 2.26
N GLU A 237 12.45 14.45 3.34
CA GLU A 237 12.09 15.86 3.54
C GLU A 237 12.97 16.84 2.72
N ASP A 238 14.11 16.39 2.19
CA ASP A 238 15.07 17.23 1.44
C ASP A 238 14.97 16.98 -0.07
N GLU A 239 14.61 18.04 -0.82
CA GLU A 239 14.36 18.02 -2.27
C GLU A 239 15.56 17.56 -3.14
N ARG A 240 16.78 17.46 -2.58
CA ARG A 240 17.96 16.97 -3.31
C ARG A 240 17.92 15.47 -3.55
N PHE A 241 17.17 14.73 -2.74
CA PHE A 241 17.16 13.27 -2.75
C PHE A 241 15.80 12.75 -3.18
N ASP A 242 15.81 11.71 -4.01
CA ASP A 242 14.61 10.98 -4.41
C ASP A 242 14.71 9.53 -3.91
N GLU A 243 13.62 9.04 -3.32
CA GLU A 243 13.43 7.62 -3.04
C GLU A 243 13.04 6.92 -4.34
N VAL A 244 13.84 5.95 -4.77
CA VAL A 244 13.71 5.27 -6.07
C VAL A 244 13.61 3.75 -5.94
N GLY A 245 13.38 3.26 -4.72
CA GLY A 245 13.40 1.85 -4.39
C GLY A 245 12.10 1.13 -4.78
N PRO A 246 12.17 -0.18 -5.08
CA PRO A 246 10.98 -1.01 -5.19
C PRO A 246 10.34 -1.24 -3.81
N ALA A 247 9.09 -1.68 -3.79
CA ALA A 247 8.34 -1.95 -2.57
C ALA A 247 9.12 -2.86 -1.60
N GLY A 248 9.41 -2.34 -0.40
CA GLY A 248 10.15 -3.02 0.65
C GLY A 248 11.65 -2.71 0.71
N GLU A 249 12.19 -2.01 -0.28
CA GLU A 249 13.59 -1.54 -0.30
C GLU A 249 13.62 -0.02 -0.40
N THR A 250 14.32 0.65 0.51
CA THR A 250 14.53 2.11 0.43
C THR A 250 15.87 2.38 -0.22
N LEU A 251 15.83 2.98 -1.40
CA LEU A 251 17.01 3.34 -2.19
C LEU A 251 16.98 4.82 -2.51
N TRP A 252 18.10 5.51 -2.32
CA TRP A 252 18.21 6.95 -2.51
C TRP A 252 19.02 7.30 -3.75
N PHE A 253 18.53 8.30 -4.49
CA PHE A 253 19.19 8.85 -5.66
C PHE A 253 19.24 10.38 -5.60
N LEU A 254 20.24 11.02 -6.20
CA LEU A 254 20.31 12.48 -6.31
C LEU A 254 19.39 12.98 -7.41
N HIS A 255 18.39 13.77 -7.03
CA HIS A 255 17.40 14.34 -7.94
C HIS A 255 18.06 15.04 -9.15
N ARG A 256 19.11 15.85 -8.89
CA ARG A 256 19.82 16.59 -9.95
C ARG A 256 20.52 15.71 -10.99
N GLN A 257 20.89 14.49 -10.61
CA GLN A 257 21.61 13.55 -11.47
C GLN A 257 20.67 12.56 -12.16
N GLU A 258 19.36 12.63 -11.89
CA GLU A 258 18.40 11.80 -12.61
C GLU A 258 18.41 12.13 -14.11
N PRO A 259 18.18 11.12 -14.98
CA PRO A 259 18.04 11.37 -16.41
C PRO A 259 16.94 12.39 -16.72
N ASP A 260 17.15 13.25 -17.72
CA ASP A 260 16.19 14.32 -18.08
C ASP A 260 14.79 13.76 -18.37
N GLY A 261 14.72 12.61 -19.05
CA GLY A 261 13.48 11.92 -19.38
C GLY A 261 12.80 11.22 -18.20
N VAL A 262 13.37 11.28 -17.00
CA VAL A 262 12.76 10.85 -15.73
C VAL A 262 12.28 12.07 -14.94
N ARG A 263 13.07 13.14 -14.95
CA ARG A 263 12.73 14.42 -14.34
C ARG A 263 11.54 15.10 -15.01
N GLN A 264 11.53 15.12 -16.34
CA GLN A 264 10.48 15.74 -17.13
C GLN A 264 10.05 14.83 -18.27
N PRO A 265 8.73 14.77 -18.57
CA PRO A 265 8.25 14.03 -19.75
C PRO A 265 8.98 14.49 -21.02
N PRO A 266 9.56 13.55 -21.79
CA PRO A 266 10.13 13.83 -23.09
C PRO A 266 9.14 14.60 -23.99
N ILE A 267 9.63 15.54 -24.78
CA ILE A 267 8.78 16.40 -25.62
C ILE A 267 7.87 15.61 -26.56
N THR A 268 8.32 14.44 -27.02
CA THR A 268 7.55 13.55 -27.90
C THR A 268 6.35 12.90 -27.22
N LEU A 269 6.35 12.79 -25.88
CA LEU A 269 5.24 12.24 -25.08
C LEU A 269 4.32 13.33 -24.53
N ARG A 270 4.61 14.62 -24.76
CA ARG A 270 3.76 15.73 -24.29
C ARG A 270 2.55 15.86 -25.20
N TYR A 271 1.41 15.32 -24.76
CA TYR A 271 0.14 15.48 -25.45
C TYR A 271 -0.38 16.92 -25.28
N ALA A 272 -0.55 17.63 -26.39
CA ALA A 272 -1.06 19.01 -26.43
C ALA A 272 -2.54 19.12 -26.87
N GLY A 273 -3.22 17.98 -27.07
CA GLY A 273 -4.62 17.97 -27.49
C GLY A 273 -5.60 18.23 -26.34
N SER A 274 -6.79 18.73 -26.67
CA SER A 274 -7.91 18.79 -25.73
C SER A 274 -8.46 17.39 -25.49
N SER A 275 -8.76 17.03 -24.24
CA SER A 275 -9.57 15.85 -23.94
C SER A 275 -10.91 15.99 -24.65
N VAL A 276 -11.11 15.23 -25.73
CA VAL A 276 -12.40 15.21 -26.42
C VAL A 276 -13.35 14.44 -25.52
N GLU A 277 -14.43 15.08 -25.05
CA GLU A 277 -15.54 14.35 -24.43
C GLU A 277 -16.11 13.43 -25.50
N THR A 278 -15.78 12.14 -25.39
CA THR A 278 -16.42 11.13 -26.19
C THR A 278 -17.88 11.07 -25.73
N GLY A 279 -18.81 11.31 -26.66
CA GLY A 279 -20.23 11.02 -26.42
C GLY A 279 -20.42 9.54 -26.07
N PRO A 280 -21.65 9.05 -25.85
CA PRO A 280 -21.88 7.64 -25.58
C PRO A 280 -21.48 6.80 -26.81
N VAL A 281 -20.22 6.37 -26.84
CA VAL A 281 -19.71 5.38 -27.79
C VAL A 281 -20.14 4.02 -27.25
N ASP A 282 -20.54 3.14 -28.16
CA ASP A 282 -20.83 1.75 -27.82
C ASP A 282 -19.63 1.15 -27.08
N GLN A 283 -19.89 0.63 -25.87
CA GLN A 283 -18.87 0.06 -25.00
C GLN A 283 -18.18 -1.13 -25.66
N GLU A 284 -18.89 -1.89 -26.50
CA GLU A 284 -18.35 -3.06 -27.18
C GLU A 284 -17.38 -2.65 -28.29
N ILE A 285 -17.73 -1.63 -29.10
CA ILE A 285 -16.86 -1.09 -30.14
C ILE A 285 -15.62 -0.45 -29.51
N SER A 286 -15.79 0.30 -28.43
CA SER A 286 -14.69 0.94 -27.70
C SER A 286 -13.72 -0.10 -27.15
N ALA A 287 -14.24 -1.17 -26.53
CA ALA A 287 -13.41 -2.26 -26.02
C ALA A 287 -12.63 -2.97 -27.14
N GLN A 288 -13.25 -3.20 -28.31
CA GLN A 288 -12.58 -3.82 -29.46
C GLN A 288 -11.45 -2.94 -29.99
N LEU A 289 -11.67 -1.63 -30.16
CA LEU A 289 -10.66 -0.69 -30.67
C LEU A 289 -9.50 -0.50 -29.70
N LEU A 290 -9.78 -0.36 -28.40
CA LEU A 290 -8.76 -0.15 -27.37
C LEU A 290 -7.99 -1.42 -27.03
N SER A 291 -8.49 -2.61 -27.39
CA SER A 291 -7.82 -3.88 -27.07
C SER A 291 -6.43 -4.03 -27.71
N SER A 292 -6.19 -3.39 -28.86
CA SER A 292 -4.91 -3.42 -29.58
C SER A 292 -4.04 -2.17 -29.36
N VAL A 293 -4.56 -1.17 -28.67
CA VAL A 293 -3.84 0.07 -28.34
C VAL A 293 -3.09 -0.15 -27.05
N ILE A 294 -1.79 0.16 -27.05
CA ILE A 294 -0.94 0.12 -25.86
C ILE A 294 -0.23 1.47 -25.82
N ASP A 295 -0.81 2.40 -25.06
CA ASP A 295 -0.40 3.81 -24.99
C ASP A 295 -0.74 4.37 -23.59
N GLU A 296 0.11 5.22 -23.03
CA GLU A 296 -0.04 5.80 -21.69
C GLU A 296 -1.22 6.76 -21.56
N LEU A 297 -1.67 7.35 -22.67
CA LEU A 297 -2.83 8.24 -22.72
C LEU A 297 -4.14 7.47 -22.57
N GLU A 298 -4.13 6.16 -22.86
CA GLU A 298 -5.25 5.24 -22.73
C GLU A 298 -4.92 4.16 -21.68
N PRO A 299 -4.89 4.49 -20.38
CA PRO A 299 -4.35 3.59 -19.34
C PRO A 299 -5.11 2.28 -19.18
N ASP A 300 -6.37 2.25 -19.62
CA ASP A 300 -7.25 1.07 -19.57
C ASP A 300 -7.25 0.26 -20.88
N SER A 301 -6.43 0.67 -21.85
CA SER A 301 -6.24 -0.03 -23.12
C SER A 301 -5.22 -1.16 -23.02
N GLY A 302 -5.26 -2.01 -24.04
CA GLY A 302 -4.29 -3.07 -24.24
C GLY A 302 -4.74 -4.41 -23.69
N LYS A 303 -4.59 -5.44 -24.52
CA LYS A 303 -4.72 -6.84 -24.15
C LYS A 303 -3.33 -7.44 -23.98
N ILE A 304 -3.14 -8.21 -22.91
CA ILE A 304 -1.88 -8.91 -22.65
C ILE A 304 -1.95 -10.30 -23.29
N ASP A 305 -0.84 -10.74 -23.89
CA ASP A 305 -0.70 -12.08 -24.47
C ASP A 305 -0.72 -13.16 -23.36
N SER A 306 -0.07 -12.87 -22.23
CA SER A 306 -0.09 -13.71 -21.03
C SER A 306 0.06 -12.86 -19.77
N LYS A 307 -0.06 -13.44 -18.57
CA LYS A 307 0.14 -12.69 -17.31
C LYS A 307 1.60 -12.25 -17.10
N GLU A 308 2.56 -12.82 -17.83
CA GLU A 308 4.00 -12.69 -17.55
C GLU A 308 4.79 -12.13 -18.74
N GLU A 309 4.15 -11.97 -19.90
CA GLU A 309 4.77 -11.52 -21.14
C GLU A 309 3.78 -10.69 -21.97
N VAL A 310 4.28 -9.58 -22.53
CA VAL A 310 3.54 -8.69 -23.43
C VAL A 310 4.42 -8.34 -24.61
N THR A 311 3.86 -8.37 -25.83
CA THR A 311 4.51 -7.81 -27.01
C THR A 311 3.84 -6.51 -27.40
N ILE A 312 4.62 -5.44 -27.53
CA ILE A 312 4.12 -4.12 -27.90
C ILE A 312 4.67 -3.69 -29.27
N ASN A 313 3.88 -2.89 -29.98
CA ASN A 313 4.33 -2.19 -31.17
C ASN A 313 4.98 -0.86 -30.77
N LEU A 314 6.25 -0.70 -31.11
CA LEU A 314 7.01 0.49 -30.76
C LEU A 314 6.57 1.69 -31.62
N ILE A 315 5.82 2.62 -31.04
CA ILE A 315 5.41 3.85 -31.74
C ILE A 315 6.51 4.91 -31.75
N TYR A 316 6.41 5.88 -32.67
CA TYR A 316 7.44 6.92 -32.87
C TYR A 316 7.78 7.70 -31.59
N PRO A 317 6.82 8.19 -30.77
CA PRO A 317 7.14 8.94 -29.56
C PRO A 317 8.05 8.19 -28.59
N HIS A 318 7.74 6.91 -28.34
CA HIS A 318 8.51 6.02 -27.47
C HIS A 318 9.86 5.62 -28.07
N TRP A 319 9.91 5.33 -29.37
CA TRP A 319 11.16 5.05 -30.07
C TRP A 319 12.14 6.23 -29.96
N ARG A 320 11.65 7.46 -30.20
CA ARG A 320 12.48 8.66 -30.16
C ARG A 320 12.96 8.97 -28.76
N ALA A 321 12.09 8.83 -27.76
CA ALA A 321 12.39 9.07 -26.35
C ALA A 321 13.17 7.94 -25.66
N GLY A 322 13.21 6.74 -26.24
CA GLY A 322 13.78 5.57 -25.58
C GLY A 322 12.94 5.07 -24.41
N THR A 323 11.62 5.11 -24.56
CA THR A 323 10.65 4.76 -23.52
C THR A 323 9.75 3.60 -23.92
N LEU A 324 8.93 3.12 -22.98
CA LEU A 324 7.80 2.23 -23.19
C LEU A 324 6.56 2.83 -22.52
N PRO A 325 5.36 2.67 -23.09
CA PRO A 325 4.12 3.06 -22.42
C PRO A 325 3.88 2.16 -21.20
N MET A 326 3.14 2.67 -20.22
CA MET A 326 2.67 1.89 -19.08
C MET A 326 1.14 1.90 -19.03
N THR A 327 0.50 0.78 -19.35
CA THR A 327 -0.95 0.60 -19.16
C THR A 327 -1.26 -0.31 -17.98
N ARG A 328 -2.51 -0.30 -17.50
CA ARG A 328 -2.95 -1.18 -16.40
C ARG A 328 -2.77 -2.66 -16.73
N ALA A 329 -2.77 -3.01 -18.02
CA ALA A 329 -2.66 -4.37 -18.49
C ALA A 329 -1.32 -4.99 -18.03
N PHE A 330 -0.18 -4.36 -18.33
CA PHE A 330 1.13 -4.96 -18.08
C PHE A 330 1.98 -4.20 -17.05
N ARG A 331 1.43 -3.21 -16.33
CA ARG A 331 2.12 -2.54 -15.21
C ARG A 331 2.69 -3.50 -14.15
N LYS A 332 2.06 -4.68 -14.00
CA LYS A 332 2.48 -5.71 -13.04
C LYS A 332 3.79 -6.40 -13.41
N LEU A 333 4.27 -6.24 -14.64
CA LEU A 333 5.58 -6.73 -15.08
C LEU A 333 6.72 -5.89 -14.50
N PHE A 334 6.44 -4.65 -14.11
CA PHE A 334 7.42 -3.73 -13.56
C PHE A 334 7.33 -3.68 -12.04
N PRO A 335 8.44 -3.33 -11.35
CA PRO A 335 8.42 -3.11 -9.91
C PRO A 335 7.47 -1.96 -9.55
N SER A 336 6.80 -2.10 -8.40
CA SER A 336 5.96 -1.06 -7.79
C SER A 336 6.64 -0.50 -6.56
N ALA A 337 6.31 0.73 -6.19
CA ALA A 337 6.65 1.33 -4.90
C ALA A 337 5.38 1.78 -4.18
N TYR A 338 5.46 1.91 -2.85
CA TYR A 338 4.36 2.43 -2.04
C TYR A 338 4.17 3.93 -2.32
N GLU A 339 5.21 4.72 -2.07
CA GLU A 339 5.13 6.19 -2.11
C GLU A 339 5.99 6.80 -3.24
N ALA A 340 7.13 6.17 -3.61
CA ALA A 340 8.03 6.69 -4.65
C ALA A 340 7.31 7.04 -5.98
N PRO A 341 7.43 8.28 -6.49
CA PRO A 341 6.89 8.65 -7.80
C PRO A 341 7.65 7.98 -8.96
N ARG A 342 8.88 7.54 -8.69
CA ARG A 342 9.81 6.96 -9.65
C ARG A 342 10.43 5.71 -9.03
N VAL A 343 10.67 4.68 -9.84
CA VAL A 343 11.32 3.46 -9.38
C VAL A 343 12.41 3.07 -10.35
N GLN A 344 13.64 2.92 -9.86
CA GLN A 344 14.74 2.45 -10.68
C GLN A 344 14.81 0.91 -10.63
N PHE A 345 15.07 0.31 -11.78
CA PHE A 345 15.14 -1.14 -11.92
C PHE A 345 16.08 -1.52 -13.07
N LYS A 346 16.21 -2.82 -13.33
CA LYS A 346 17.08 -3.34 -14.39
C LYS A 346 16.29 -4.04 -15.48
N PHE A 347 16.51 -3.58 -16.70
CA PHE A 347 16.22 -4.35 -17.90
C PHE A 347 17.35 -5.35 -18.17
N ILE A 348 17.00 -6.55 -18.58
CA ILE A 348 17.95 -7.56 -19.03
C ILE A 348 17.56 -7.97 -20.44
N ASP A 349 18.45 -7.73 -21.40
CA ASP A 349 18.23 -8.22 -22.76
C ASP A 349 18.30 -9.76 -22.77
N LYS A 350 17.21 -10.41 -23.22
CA LYS A 350 17.13 -11.87 -23.30
C LYS A 350 18.26 -12.43 -24.17
N ASP A 351 18.69 -11.68 -25.18
CA ASP A 351 19.62 -12.10 -26.22
C ASP A 351 21.10 -11.90 -25.86
N SER A 352 21.49 -10.68 -25.45
CA SER A 352 22.87 -10.36 -25.09
C SER A 352 23.21 -10.60 -23.62
N LYS A 353 22.19 -10.70 -22.75
CA LYS A 353 22.31 -10.66 -21.28
C LYS A 353 22.89 -9.35 -20.74
N GLU A 354 22.88 -8.29 -21.54
CA GLU A 354 23.26 -6.96 -21.09
C GLU A 354 22.23 -6.41 -20.08
N GLU A 355 22.74 -5.82 -19.00
CA GLU A 355 21.93 -5.10 -18.02
C GLU A 355 21.80 -3.63 -18.42
N ILE A 356 20.57 -3.14 -18.52
CA ILE A 356 20.24 -1.78 -18.91
C ILE A 356 19.49 -1.12 -17.76
N CYS A 357 19.87 0.10 -17.39
CA CYS A 357 19.18 0.84 -16.34
C CYS A 357 17.80 1.30 -16.83
N GLY A 358 16.75 0.91 -16.11
CA GLY A 358 15.37 1.28 -16.38
C GLY A 358 14.79 2.15 -15.27
N TRP A 359 13.88 3.04 -15.64
CA TRP A 359 13.17 3.92 -14.71
C TRP A 359 11.67 3.86 -14.98
N VAL A 360 10.88 3.48 -13.98
CA VAL A 360 9.42 3.60 -14.02
C VAL A 360 9.04 5.00 -13.57
N VAL A 361 8.44 5.79 -14.46
CA VAL A 361 7.91 7.13 -14.14
C VAL A 361 6.41 7.00 -13.92
N ARG A 362 5.99 6.82 -12.66
CA ARG A 362 4.58 6.49 -12.33
C ARG A 362 3.64 7.64 -12.64
N THR A 363 4.05 8.88 -12.35
CA THR A 363 3.25 10.10 -12.55
C THR A 363 2.79 10.26 -14.00
N ASN A 364 3.66 9.90 -14.95
CA ASN A 364 3.40 10.03 -16.38
C ASN A 364 3.20 8.69 -17.10
N LYS A 365 3.20 7.58 -16.36
CA LYS A 365 2.87 6.24 -16.86
C LYS A 365 3.72 5.81 -18.06
N TYR A 366 5.03 5.98 -17.98
CA TYR A 366 5.96 5.39 -18.94
C TYR A 366 7.20 4.85 -18.25
N VAL A 367 7.97 4.08 -19.00
CA VAL A 367 9.25 3.52 -18.58
C VAL A 367 10.35 4.12 -19.44
N PHE A 368 11.44 4.58 -18.84
CA PHE A 368 12.58 5.22 -19.51
C PHE A 368 13.85 4.36 -19.42
N GLY A 369 14.75 4.51 -20.40
CA GLY A 369 16.09 3.91 -20.36
C GLY A 369 16.48 3.06 -21.58
N LEU A 370 15.66 3.00 -22.63
CA LEU A 370 15.85 2.08 -23.76
C LEU A 370 16.40 2.73 -25.03
N ARG A 371 16.77 4.02 -24.98
CA ARG A 371 17.20 4.78 -26.18
C ARG A 371 18.39 4.11 -26.86
N ASP A 372 19.45 3.85 -26.10
CA ASP A 372 20.69 3.30 -26.63
C ASP A 372 20.49 1.85 -27.07
N TRP A 373 19.62 1.10 -26.38
CA TRP A 373 19.25 -0.26 -26.76
C TRP A 373 18.47 -0.31 -28.09
N TYR A 374 17.53 0.61 -28.32
CA TYR A 374 16.86 0.72 -29.62
C TYR A 374 17.84 1.03 -30.75
N GLN A 375 18.82 1.90 -30.50
CA GLN A 375 19.82 2.30 -31.49
C GLN A 375 20.80 1.16 -31.79
N SER A 376 21.26 0.43 -30.78
CA SER A 376 22.21 -0.69 -30.95
C SER A 376 21.61 -1.81 -31.81
N LEU A 377 20.30 -2.04 -31.67
CA LEU A 377 19.53 -3.00 -32.47
C LEU A 377 19.01 -2.44 -33.80
N GLN A 378 19.22 -1.16 -34.08
CA GLN A 378 18.73 -0.45 -35.27
C GLN A 378 17.20 -0.53 -35.44
N LEU A 379 16.46 -0.55 -34.33
CA LEU A 379 15.00 -0.59 -34.36
C LEU A 379 14.43 0.69 -34.95
N ILE A 380 13.25 0.57 -35.55
CA ILE A 380 12.44 1.63 -36.13
C ILE A 380 11.05 1.65 -35.47
N PRO A 381 10.32 2.77 -35.58
CA PRO A 381 8.89 2.77 -35.31
C PRO A 381 8.18 1.64 -36.07
N GLY A 382 7.33 0.89 -35.37
CA GLY A 382 6.63 -0.30 -35.84
C GLY A 382 7.26 -1.62 -35.40
N ASN A 383 8.49 -1.64 -34.86
CA ASN A 383 9.09 -2.87 -34.35
C ASN A 383 8.32 -3.46 -33.15
N TYR A 384 8.28 -4.78 -33.08
CA TYR A 384 7.79 -5.50 -31.91
C TYR A 384 8.85 -5.52 -30.82
N VAL A 385 8.47 -5.14 -29.60
CA VAL A 385 9.29 -5.27 -28.40
C VAL A 385 8.52 -6.15 -27.41
N THR A 386 9.14 -7.24 -27.00
CA THR A 386 8.58 -8.19 -26.04
C THR A 386 9.19 -7.94 -24.66
N ILE A 387 8.33 -7.79 -23.66
CA ILE A 387 8.67 -7.54 -22.27
C ILE A 387 8.13 -8.71 -21.46
N SER A 388 8.95 -9.27 -20.56
CA SER A 388 8.50 -10.31 -19.64
C SER A 388 9.07 -10.11 -18.25
N LYS A 389 8.44 -10.71 -17.26
CA LYS A 389 8.95 -10.71 -15.89
C LYS A 389 10.32 -11.43 -15.83
N GLY A 390 11.28 -10.85 -15.10
CA GLY A 390 12.57 -11.49 -14.84
C GLY A 390 12.51 -12.52 -13.71
N ASP A 391 13.61 -13.24 -13.52
CA ASP A 391 13.71 -14.28 -12.48
C ASP A 391 13.75 -13.67 -11.06
N LYS A 392 14.37 -12.50 -10.91
CA LYS A 392 14.46 -11.80 -9.62
C LYS A 392 13.50 -10.62 -9.52
N PRO A 393 13.02 -10.27 -8.31
CA PRO A 393 12.35 -9.00 -8.06
C PRO A 393 13.24 -7.84 -8.54
N GLY A 394 12.67 -6.86 -9.25
CA GLY A 394 13.43 -5.73 -9.79
C GLY A 394 14.06 -5.96 -11.18
N GLU A 395 14.03 -7.19 -11.70
CA GLU A 395 14.54 -7.51 -13.04
C GLU A 395 13.38 -7.68 -14.04
N VAL A 396 13.54 -7.06 -15.22
CA VAL A 396 12.57 -7.18 -16.33
C VAL A 396 13.31 -7.62 -17.58
N TRP A 397 12.81 -8.65 -18.23
CA TRP A 397 13.39 -9.14 -19.48
C TRP A 397 12.80 -8.41 -20.68
N ILE A 398 13.68 -8.13 -21.64
CA ILE A 398 13.35 -7.38 -22.86
C ILE A 398 13.97 -8.09 -24.07
N SER A 399 13.26 -8.11 -25.19
CA SER A 399 13.76 -8.59 -26.48
C SER A 399 13.02 -7.93 -27.64
N ALA A 400 13.70 -7.71 -28.77
CA ALA A 400 13.07 -7.25 -30.02
C ALA A 400 12.98 -8.36 -31.10
N GLY A 401 13.36 -9.59 -30.74
CA GLY A 401 13.45 -10.72 -31.67
C GLY A 401 14.58 -10.59 -32.69
N LYS A 402 15.31 -11.68 -32.94
CA LYS A 402 16.42 -11.70 -33.91
C LYS A 402 15.91 -11.96 -35.33
N LYS A 403 15.67 -10.88 -36.09
CA LYS A 403 15.55 -10.95 -37.56
C LYS A 403 16.78 -10.31 -38.19
N LYS A 404 17.45 -11.02 -39.12
CA LYS A 404 18.58 -10.47 -39.88
C LYS A 404 18.14 -9.22 -40.62
N ALA A 405 18.98 -8.19 -40.61
CA ALA A 405 18.70 -6.97 -41.33
C ALA A 405 18.45 -7.25 -42.82
N SER A 406 17.31 -6.79 -43.33
CA SER A 406 16.87 -6.96 -44.71
C SER A 406 16.59 -5.60 -45.34
N ARG A 407 16.71 -5.51 -46.67
CA ARG A 407 16.31 -4.30 -47.40
C ARG A 407 14.87 -4.44 -47.85
N GLU A 408 13.96 -3.72 -47.20
CA GLU A 408 12.52 -3.77 -47.45
C GLU A 408 12.00 -2.40 -47.91
N TRP A 409 10.87 -2.39 -48.63
CA TRP A 409 10.21 -1.15 -49.04
C TRP A 409 9.33 -0.66 -47.88
N VAL A 410 9.76 0.41 -47.22
CA VAL A 410 9.08 0.93 -46.02
C VAL A 410 8.75 2.40 -46.22
N ARG A 411 7.65 2.86 -45.60
CA ARG A 411 7.29 4.28 -45.56
C ARG A 411 8.43 5.02 -44.89
N THR A 412 9.04 5.96 -45.61
CA THR A 412 10.13 6.79 -45.10
C THR A 412 9.65 8.23 -45.00
N ALA A 413 9.79 8.83 -43.82
CA ALA A 413 9.53 10.25 -43.61
C ALA A 413 10.75 11.05 -44.08
N LEU A 414 10.56 11.90 -45.08
CA LEU A 414 11.56 12.82 -45.60
C LEU A 414 11.20 14.23 -45.13
N ILE A 415 12.17 14.91 -44.53
CA ILE A 415 12.03 16.29 -44.06
C ILE A 415 12.62 17.23 -45.10
N GLY A 416 11.79 18.13 -45.63
CA GLY A 416 12.20 19.18 -46.55
C GLY A 416 12.93 20.32 -45.83
N ALA A 417 13.73 21.10 -46.58
CA ALA A 417 14.44 22.26 -46.04
C ALA A 417 13.51 23.37 -45.53
N ASP A 418 12.25 23.35 -45.97
CA ASP A 418 11.15 24.23 -45.55
C ASP A 418 10.41 23.73 -44.29
N GLY A 419 10.81 22.59 -43.73
CA GLY A 419 10.12 21.95 -42.60
C GLY A 419 8.92 21.10 -43.01
N GLY A 420 8.65 20.93 -44.31
CA GLY A 420 7.60 20.04 -44.81
C GLY A 420 7.95 18.57 -44.59
N ILE A 421 6.96 17.77 -44.16
CA ILE A 421 7.12 16.31 -43.98
C ILE A 421 6.44 15.59 -45.13
N VAL A 422 7.20 14.78 -45.88
CA VAL A 422 6.69 13.98 -47.00
C VAL A 422 6.99 12.51 -46.76
N PHE A 423 6.00 11.64 -46.96
CA PHE A 423 6.18 10.19 -46.92
C PHE A 423 6.40 9.62 -48.31
N ALA A 424 7.45 8.83 -48.46
CA ALA A 424 7.73 8.08 -49.69
C ALA A 424 8.04 6.62 -49.38
N MET A 425 7.68 5.71 -50.29
CA MET A 425 8.11 4.31 -50.21
C MET A 425 9.55 4.22 -50.71
N LEU A 426 10.49 3.95 -49.81
CA LEU A 426 11.91 3.79 -50.15
C LEU A 426 12.42 2.44 -49.66
N LYS A 427 13.46 1.95 -50.32
CA LYS A 427 14.14 0.72 -49.91
C LYS A 427 15.10 1.01 -48.76
N GLN A 428 14.70 0.66 -47.55
CA GLN A 428 15.44 0.91 -46.31
C GLN A 428 16.00 -0.39 -45.74
N LEU A 429 17.11 -0.28 -45.00
CA LEU A 429 17.62 -1.39 -44.20
C LEU A 429 16.84 -1.41 -42.88
N VAL A 430 16.18 -2.53 -42.59
CA VAL A 430 15.37 -2.70 -41.38
C VAL A 430 15.79 -3.97 -40.65
N SER A 431 15.79 -3.92 -39.32
CA SER A 431 16.10 -5.03 -38.43
C SER A 431 14.90 -5.39 -37.55
N GLY A 432 14.93 -6.61 -36.98
CA GLY A 432 13.88 -7.09 -36.08
C GLY A 432 12.56 -7.40 -36.80
N SER A 433 11.59 -7.88 -36.03
CA SER A 433 10.21 -8.06 -36.50
C SER A 433 9.44 -6.75 -36.29
N PHE A 434 8.57 -6.40 -37.22
CA PHE A 434 7.79 -5.16 -37.16
C PHE A 434 6.42 -5.33 -37.85
N ASP A 435 5.50 -4.43 -37.50
CA ASP A 435 4.21 -4.30 -38.16
C ASP A 435 4.33 -3.42 -39.41
N GLU A 436 4.12 -3.99 -40.61
CA GLU A 436 4.21 -3.28 -41.89
C GLU A 436 3.25 -2.07 -42.00
N ARG A 437 2.15 -2.05 -41.24
CA ARG A 437 1.20 -0.93 -41.25
C ARG A 437 1.69 0.23 -40.39
N MET A 438 2.44 -0.06 -39.33
CA MET A 438 2.99 0.94 -38.40
C MET A 438 4.44 1.32 -38.72
N ALA A 439 5.14 0.54 -39.54
CA ALA A 439 6.54 0.73 -39.86
C ALA A 439 6.78 2.06 -40.60
N VAL A 440 7.62 2.91 -40.00
CA VAL A 440 8.07 4.17 -40.57
C VAL A 440 9.54 4.37 -40.28
N VAL A 441 10.33 4.62 -41.33
CA VAL A 441 11.75 4.97 -41.19
C VAL A 441 11.89 6.49 -41.18
N VAL A 442 12.68 7.01 -40.23
CA VAL A 442 13.01 8.43 -40.11
C VAL A 442 14.54 8.58 -40.19
N PRO A 443 15.09 8.86 -41.39
CA PRO A 443 16.54 8.94 -41.57
C PRO A 443 17.18 10.16 -40.89
N ASP A 444 16.46 11.28 -40.82
CA ASP A 444 16.93 12.52 -40.21
C ASP A 444 16.05 12.86 -39.00
N THR A 445 16.44 12.31 -37.84
CA THR A 445 15.71 12.55 -36.58
C THR A 445 15.89 13.97 -36.07
N ASP A 446 17.05 14.59 -36.33
CA ASP A 446 17.39 15.90 -35.79
C ASP A 446 16.60 17.02 -36.48
N ALA A 447 16.36 16.88 -37.79
CA ALA A 447 15.46 17.78 -38.51
C ALA A 447 14.01 17.67 -38.02
N LEU A 448 13.54 16.45 -37.71
CA LEU A 448 12.19 16.23 -37.21
C LEU A 448 12.01 16.77 -35.78
N ASP A 449 13.02 16.63 -34.92
CA ASP A 449 12.99 17.19 -33.57
C ASP A 449 12.87 18.72 -33.58
N LYS A 450 13.60 19.41 -34.47
CA LYS A 450 13.46 20.87 -34.62
C LYS A 450 12.05 21.30 -35.00
N ILE A 451 11.37 20.53 -35.86
CA ILE A 451 9.97 20.78 -36.22
C ILE A 451 9.06 20.56 -35.01
N TRP A 452 9.36 19.54 -34.20
CA TRP A 452 8.62 19.24 -32.98
C TRP A 452 8.79 20.31 -31.89
N GLU A 453 10.01 20.83 -31.71
CA GLU A 453 10.30 21.90 -30.75
C GLU A 453 9.63 23.22 -31.14
N THR A 454 9.55 23.51 -32.44
CA THR A 454 8.97 24.76 -32.95
C THR A 454 7.43 24.75 -33.01
N GLY A 455 6.78 23.61 -32.77
CA GLY A 455 5.31 23.50 -32.81
C GLY A 455 4.70 23.61 -34.22
N ASN A 456 5.53 23.61 -35.27
CA ASN A 456 5.14 23.82 -36.67
C ASN A 456 4.36 22.65 -37.28
N TYR A 457 4.04 21.62 -36.50
CA TYR A 457 3.17 20.50 -36.88
C TYR A 457 1.68 20.78 -36.67
N THR A 458 1.34 21.87 -35.97
CA THR A 458 -0.05 22.28 -35.75
C THR A 458 -0.61 22.83 -37.06
N LYS A 459 -1.44 22.05 -37.77
CA LYS A 459 -2.24 22.60 -38.87
C LYS A 459 -2.99 23.82 -38.32
N GLN A 460 -2.82 25.00 -38.94
CA GLN A 460 -3.80 26.07 -38.80
C GLN A 460 -5.18 25.44 -39.02
N ALA A 461 -6.06 25.57 -38.03
CA ALA A 461 -7.44 25.13 -38.15
C ALA A 461 -8.00 25.73 -39.45
N LEU A 462 -8.45 24.86 -40.35
CA LEU A 462 -9.18 25.24 -41.55
C LEU A 462 -10.57 25.75 -41.17
#